data_AF-A0A173R0A0-F1
#
_entry.id   AF-A0A173R0A0-F1
#
_cell.length_a   1.000
_cell.length_b   1.000
_cell.length_c   1.000
_cell.angle_alpha   90.00
_cell.angle_beta   90.00
_cell.angle_gamma   90.00
#
_symmetry.space_group_name_H-M   'P 1'
#
loop_
_entity.id
_entity.type
_entity.pdbx_description
1 polymer ?
#
loop_
_entity_poly.entity_id
_entity_poly.type
_entity_poly.pdbx_seq_one_letter_code
_entity_poly.pdbx_strand_id
1 'polypeptide(L)'
;MTGRSKEETAGVSLLGNQNVRYPDDYAPEVLETFVNKHPGNDYFVKFNCPEFTSLCPITGQPDFATITISYVPGERMVESKSLKLYLFSFRNHGDFHEDCVNVIMKDLIKLMDPKYIEVWGKFTPRGGISIDPYCNYGKAGTKWEEVAWNRLTNHDLYPEKVDNR
;
A
#
# COMPACT_ATOMS: atom_id res chain seq x y z
N MET A 1 -13.04 15.79 -23.17
CA MET A 1 -12.35 14.88 -22.23
C MET A 1 -13.42 14.16 -21.43
N THR A 2 -13.57 12.84 -21.64
CA THR A 2 -14.56 12.02 -20.94
C THR A 2 -14.07 11.72 -19.52
N GLY A 3 -14.42 12.60 -18.56
CA GLY A 3 -14.16 12.39 -17.14
C GLY A 3 -15.05 11.29 -16.54
N ARG A 4 -14.77 10.90 -15.29
CA ARG A 4 -15.65 10.01 -14.51
C ARG A 4 -16.96 10.75 -14.17
N SER A 5 -18.08 10.04 -14.18
CA SER A 5 -19.37 10.57 -13.69
C SER A 5 -19.37 10.69 -12.16
N LYS A 6 -20.28 11.49 -11.61
CA LYS A 6 -20.42 11.67 -10.16
C LYS A 6 -20.77 10.38 -9.42
N GLU A 7 -21.53 9.49 -10.05
CA GLU A 7 -21.91 8.18 -9.49
C GLU A 7 -20.67 7.27 -9.36
N GLU A 8 -19.79 7.29 -10.36
CA GLU A 8 -18.56 6.47 -10.38
C GLU A 8 -17.50 6.96 -9.38
N THR A 9 -17.61 8.21 -8.90
CA THR A 9 -16.76 8.81 -7.87
C THR A 9 -17.50 9.05 -6.56
N ALA A 10 -18.68 8.47 -6.35
CA ALA A 10 -19.52 8.77 -5.19
C ALA A 10 -18.84 8.46 -3.84
N GLY A 11 -17.85 7.56 -3.83
CA GLY A 11 -17.04 7.23 -2.65
C GLY A 11 -15.78 8.08 -2.46
N VAL A 12 -15.54 9.09 -3.31
CA VAL A 12 -14.34 9.94 -3.29
C VAL A 12 -14.72 11.33 -2.77
N SER A 13 -14.41 11.61 -1.50
CA SER A 13 -14.68 12.90 -0.87
C SER A 13 -13.40 13.71 -0.63
N LEU A 14 -12.26 13.04 -0.50
CA LEU A 14 -11.00 13.69 -0.14
C LEU A 14 -10.35 14.35 -1.35
N LEU A 15 -10.43 13.76 -2.54
CA LEU A 15 -9.78 14.28 -3.74
C LEU A 15 -10.24 15.71 -4.08
N GLY A 16 -9.29 16.64 -4.26
CA GLY A 16 -9.57 18.05 -4.52
C GLY A 16 -9.95 18.90 -3.31
N ASN A 17 -10.25 18.30 -2.15
CA ASN A 17 -10.58 19.04 -0.92
C ASN A 17 -9.34 19.71 -0.30
N GLN A 18 -9.37 21.03 -0.09
CA GLN A 18 -8.24 21.77 0.51
C GLN A 18 -8.25 21.80 2.05
N ASN A 19 -9.38 21.50 2.68
CA ASN A 19 -9.56 21.56 4.14
C ASN A 19 -9.46 20.18 4.80
N VAL A 20 -8.57 19.31 4.29
CA VAL A 20 -8.39 17.96 4.83
C VAL A 20 -7.46 18.01 6.05
N ARG A 21 -7.98 17.55 7.19
CA ARG A 21 -7.16 17.31 8.38
C ARG A 21 -6.30 16.07 8.18
N TYR A 22 -5.00 16.19 8.43
CA TYR A 22 -4.10 15.05 8.42
C TYR A 22 -4.27 14.27 9.74
N PRO A 23 -4.49 12.95 9.69
CA PRO A 23 -4.47 12.11 10.90
C PRO A 23 -3.12 12.21 11.60
N ASP A 24 -3.15 12.20 12.92
CA ASP A 24 -1.98 12.25 13.80
C ASP A 24 -1.54 10.87 14.32
N ASP A 25 -2.34 9.83 14.11
CA ASP A 25 -2.07 8.42 14.40
C ASP A 25 -2.81 7.54 13.36
N TYR A 26 -2.57 6.22 13.41
CA TYR A 26 -3.11 5.22 12.49
C TYR A 26 -4.62 5.34 12.26
N ALA A 27 -5.01 5.59 11.00
CA ALA A 27 -6.37 5.94 10.61
C ALA A 27 -6.80 5.22 9.31
N PRO A 28 -7.09 3.91 9.33
CA PRO A 28 -7.51 3.15 8.15
C PRO A 28 -8.84 3.62 7.56
N GLU A 29 -9.70 4.28 8.35
CA GLU A 29 -11.01 4.79 7.94
C GLU A 29 -10.94 5.94 6.94
N VAL A 30 -9.77 6.57 6.75
CA VAL A 30 -9.61 7.63 5.72
C VAL A 30 -9.51 7.07 4.31
N LEU A 31 -9.32 5.76 4.15
CA LEU A 31 -9.21 5.09 2.86
C LEU A 31 -10.54 5.13 2.09
N GLU A 32 -10.47 5.59 0.85
CA GLU A 32 -11.60 5.69 -0.06
C GLU A 32 -11.40 4.82 -1.29
N THR A 33 -12.50 4.43 -1.92
CA THR A 33 -12.46 3.69 -3.20
C THR A 33 -13.37 4.30 -4.24
N PHE A 34 -13.09 3.97 -5.49
CA PHE A 34 -13.96 4.22 -6.63
C PHE A 34 -14.11 2.97 -7.48
N VAL A 35 -15.11 2.98 -8.37
CA VAL A 35 -15.43 1.84 -9.23
C VAL A 35 -14.37 1.64 -10.32
N ASN A 36 -13.93 0.39 -10.50
CA ASN A 36 -13.14 -0.04 -11.64
C ASN A 36 -14.02 -0.05 -12.91
N LYS A 37 -13.65 0.73 -13.94
CA LYS A 37 -14.38 0.77 -15.23
C LYS A 37 -14.02 -0.36 -16.19
N HIS A 38 -12.96 -1.11 -15.90
CA HIS A 38 -12.43 -2.16 -16.77
C HIS A 38 -12.32 -3.51 -16.03
N PRO A 39 -13.37 -3.99 -15.32
CA PRO A 39 -13.28 -5.20 -14.51
C PRO A 39 -13.04 -6.47 -15.34
N GLY A 40 -13.38 -6.44 -16.63
CA GLY A 40 -13.14 -7.52 -17.58
C GLY A 40 -11.66 -7.72 -17.96
N ASN A 41 -10.79 -6.76 -17.62
CA ASN A 41 -9.35 -6.86 -17.87
C ASN A 41 -8.59 -7.06 -16.57
N ASP A 42 -7.57 -7.90 -16.62
CA ASP A 42 -6.57 -8.00 -15.57
C ASP A 42 -5.44 -7.00 -15.89
N TYR A 43 -5.22 -6.02 -15.01
CA TYR A 43 -4.18 -5.01 -15.19
C TYR A 43 -3.56 -4.61 -13.86
N PHE A 44 -2.27 -4.29 -13.87
CA PHE A 44 -1.57 -3.81 -12.69
C PHE A 44 -1.75 -2.30 -12.52
N VAL A 45 -1.93 -1.89 -11.27
CA VAL A 45 -1.70 -0.52 -10.82
C VAL A 45 -0.60 -0.56 -9.78
N LYS A 46 0.38 0.35 -9.91
CA LYS A 46 1.50 0.46 -8.98
C LYS A 46 1.57 1.86 -8.39
N PHE A 47 1.66 1.94 -7.06
CA PHE A 47 2.02 3.14 -6.33
C PHE A 47 3.47 3.03 -5.85
N ASN A 48 4.25 4.07 -6.13
CA ASN A 48 5.56 4.23 -5.52
C ASN A 48 5.42 5.30 -4.44
N CYS A 49 5.69 4.95 -3.20
CA CYS A 49 5.47 5.78 -2.02
C CYS A 49 6.81 6.02 -1.31
N PRO A 50 7.68 6.91 -1.84
CA PRO A 50 9.02 7.15 -1.31
C PRO A 50 9.04 7.99 -0.02
N GLU A 51 7.89 8.48 0.43
CA GLU A 51 7.75 9.39 1.57
C GLU A 51 7.15 8.71 2.82
N PHE A 52 7.17 7.37 2.87
CA PHE A 52 6.63 6.65 4.02
C PHE A 52 7.55 6.81 5.24
N THR A 53 6.92 7.03 6.40
CA THR A 53 7.61 7.08 7.68
C THR A 53 6.70 6.62 8.81
N SER A 54 7.28 5.98 9.81
CA SER A 54 6.61 5.51 11.05
C SER A 54 7.57 5.62 12.24
N LEU A 55 7.15 5.23 13.44
CA LEU A 55 8.02 5.18 14.61
C LEU A 55 8.39 3.75 14.97
N CYS A 56 9.62 3.55 15.44
CA CYS A 56 10.00 2.31 16.10
C CYS A 56 9.28 2.23 17.47
N PRO A 57 8.52 1.16 17.75
CA PRO A 57 7.67 1.07 18.95
C PRO A 57 8.47 1.06 20.26
N ILE A 58 9.73 0.64 20.22
CA ILE A 58 10.60 0.55 21.41
C ILE A 58 11.36 1.85 21.66
N THR A 59 11.89 2.47 20.61
CA THR A 59 12.82 3.62 20.74
C THR A 59 12.18 4.97 20.47
N GLY A 60 11.00 5.00 19.84
CA GLY A 60 10.33 6.23 19.40
C GLY A 60 11.07 6.99 18.29
N GLN A 61 12.18 6.45 17.76
CA GLN A 61 12.89 7.05 16.64
C GLN A 61 12.11 6.81 15.34
N PRO A 62 12.14 7.77 14.39
CA PRO A 62 11.45 7.62 13.12
C PRO A 62 12.19 6.68 12.16
N ASP A 63 11.42 5.86 11.47
CA ASP A 63 11.83 5.00 10.38
C ASP A 63 11.34 5.56 9.05
N PHE A 64 12.15 5.41 8.01
CA PHE A 64 11.84 5.88 6.66
C PHE A 64 11.91 4.72 5.69
N ALA A 65 10.99 4.69 4.73
CA ALA A 65 10.98 3.66 3.70
C ALA A 65 10.45 4.19 2.38
N THR A 66 10.84 3.51 1.31
CA THR A 66 10.04 3.51 0.09
C THR A 66 9.13 2.29 0.11
N ILE A 67 7.81 2.52 0.13
CA ILE A 67 6.82 1.46 -0.02
C ILE A 67 6.40 1.37 -1.48
N THR A 68 6.44 0.19 -2.07
CA THR A 68 5.87 -0.10 -3.38
C THR A 68 4.63 -0.97 -3.19
N ILE A 69 3.49 -0.50 -3.71
CA ILE A 69 2.22 -1.24 -3.66
C ILE A 69 1.82 -1.55 -5.09
N SER A 70 1.74 -2.83 -5.46
CA SER A 70 1.25 -3.26 -6.77
C SER A 70 0.01 -4.13 -6.57
N TYR A 71 -1.05 -3.86 -7.32
CA TYR A 71 -2.28 -4.65 -7.22
C TYR A 71 -2.99 -4.82 -8.56
N VAL A 72 -3.79 -5.87 -8.65
CA VAL A 72 -4.75 -6.12 -9.72
C VAL A 72 -6.15 -5.94 -9.12
N PRO A 73 -6.93 -4.93 -9.56
CA PRO A 73 -8.22 -4.62 -8.96
C PRO A 73 -9.28 -5.69 -9.25
N GLY A 74 -10.19 -5.84 -8.31
CA GLY A 74 -11.51 -6.43 -8.55
C GLY A 74 -12.46 -5.34 -9.09
N GLU A 75 -13.57 -5.12 -8.39
CA GLU A 75 -14.55 -4.09 -8.73
C GLU A 75 -14.17 -2.69 -8.20
N ARG A 76 -13.31 -2.62 -7.19
CA ARG A 76 -12.93 -1.38 -6.50
C ARG A 76 -11.45 -1.08 -6.67
N MET A 77 -11.13 0.20 -6.64
CA MET A 77 -9.78 0.73 -6.69
C MET A 77 -9.61 1.78 -5.60
N VAL A 78 -8.48 1.76 -4.89
CA VAL A 78 -8.15 2.76 -3.87
C VAL A 78 -7.92 4.12 -4.51
N GLU A 79 -8.42 5.17 -3.86
CA GLU A 79 -8.22 6.55 -4.27
C GLU A 79 -6.86 7.07 -3.77
N SER A 80 -6.07 7.69 -4.64
CA SER A 80 -4.66 7.98 -4.36
C SER A 80 -4.45 9.03 -3.26
N LYS A 81 -5.33 10.02 -3.10
CA LYS A 81 -5.23 10.99 -2.00
C LYS A 81 -5.58 10.35 -0.65
N SER A 82 -6.60 9.50 -0.61
CA SER A 82 -6.96 8.73 0.59
C SER A 82 -5.81 7.81 1.01
N LEU A 83 -5.16 7.14 0.06
CA LEU A 83 -3.95 6.33 0.30
C LEU A 83 -2.81 7.17 0.87
N LYS A 84 -2.59 8.37 0.32
CA LYS A 84 -1.57 9.30 0.87
C LYS A 84 -1.85 9.66 2.33
N LEU A 85 -3.10 9.99 2.66
CA LEU A 85 -3.49 10.35 4.03
C LEU A 85 -3.38 9.16 4.99
N TYR A 86 -3.74 7.98 4.52
CA TYR A 86 -3.56 6.72 5.24
C TYR A 86 -2.08 6.45 5.53
N LEU A 87 -1.19 6.55 4.53
CA LEU A 87 0.25 6.36 4.76
C LEU A 87 0.83 7.44 5.69
N PHE A 88 0.34 8.67 5.64
CA PHE A 88 0.73 9.70 6.61
C PHE A 88 0.26 9.41 8.04
N SER A 89 -0.83 8.66 8.22
CA SER A 89 -1.34 8.30 9.54
C SER A 89 -0.35 7.45 10.34
N PHE A 90 0.57 6.74 9.66
CA PHE A 90 1.64 5.97 10.31
C PHE A 90 2.73 6.85 10.92
N ARG A 91 2.81 8.15 10.57
CA ARG A 91 3.95 9.02 10.92
C ARG A 91 4.30 9.04 12.40
N ASN A 92 3.30 9.05 13.28
CA ASN A 92 3.50 8.99 14.73
C ASN A 92 3.06 7.66 15.33
N HIS A 93 2.73 6.67 14.49
CA HIS A 93 2.35 5.35 14.92
C HIS A 93 3.59 4.48 15.13
N GLY A 94 3.63 3.77 16.26
CA GLY A 94 4.74 2.88 16.61
C GLY A 94 4.47 1.45 16.17
N ASP A 95 5.22 0.94 15.19
CA ASP A 95 5.07 -0.45 14.74
C ASP A 95 6.38 -1.01 14.12
N PHE A 96 6.52 -2.34 14.07
CA PHE A 96 7.66 -2.96 13.38
C PHE A 96 7.52 -2.83 11.86
N HIS A 97 8.63 -2.94 11.13
CA HIS A 97 8.63 -2.73 9.67
C HIS A 97 7.78 -3.80 8.96
N GLU A 98 7.88 -5.03 9.43
CA GLU A 98 7.14 -6.20 8.95
C GLU A 98 5.64 -6.05 9.19
N ASP A 99 5.27 -5.56 10.37
CA ASP A 99 3.88 -5.34 10.77
C ASP A 99 3.27 -4.19 9.98
N CYS A 100 3.97 -3.05 9.84
CA CYS A 100 3.58 -1.94 8.96
C CYS A 100 3.18 -2.42 7.56
N VAL A 101 4.04 -3.20 6.91
CA VAL A 101 3.82 -3.69 5.54
C VAL A 101 2.62 -4.65 5.47
N ASN A 102 2.46 -5.53 6.46
CA ASN A 102 1.31 -6.43 6.54
C ASN A 102 -0.01 -5.69 6.83
N VAL A 103 -0.01 -4.69 7.71
CA VAL A 103 -1.17 -3.86 8.03
C VAL A 103 -1.64 -3.10 6.80
N ILE A 104 -0.73 -2.44 6.09
CA ILE A 104 -1.01 -1.77 4.81
C ILE A 104 -1.69 -2.74 3.84
N MET A 105 -1.15 -3.94 3.67
CA MET A 105 -1.74 -4.93 2.78
C MET A 105 -3.14 -5.35 3.24
N LYS A 106 -3.33 -5.68 4.52
CA LYS A 106 -4.60 -6.16 5.08
C LYS A 106 -5.72 -5.12 4.97
N ASP A 107 -5.42 -3.86 5.25
CA ASP A 107 -6.41 -2.77 5.11
C ASP A 107 -6.81 -2.57 3.66
N LEU A 108 -5.85 -2.61 2.74
CA LEU A 108 -6.11 -2.49 1.31
C LEU A 108 -6.90 -3.70 0.75
N ILE A 109 -6.65 -4.90 1.26
CA ILE A 109 -7.47 -6.09 0.94
C ILE A 109 -8.91 -5.88 1.41
N LYS A 110 -9.10 -5.49 2.68
CA LYS A 110 -10.42 -5.24 3.27
C LYS A 110 -11.18 -4.15 2.51
N LEU A 111 -10.47 -3.12 2.07
CA LEU A 111 -11.01 -1.97 1.35
C LEU A 111 -11.46 -2.34 -0.08
N MET A 112 -10.63 -3.08 -0.82
CA MET A 112 -10.78 -3.25 -2.27
C MET A 112 -11.27 -4.63 -2.73
N ASP A 113 -11.13 -5.68 -1.90
CA ASP A 113 -11.25 -7.09 -2.33
C ASP A 113 -10.52 -7.34 -3.68
N PRO A 114 -9.19 -7.08 -3.73
CA PRO A 114 -8.45 -7.15 -4.98
C PRO A 114 -8.30 -8.60 -5.45
N LYS A 115 -8.10 -8.77 -6.75
CA LYS A 115 -7.72 -10.07 -7.33
C LYS A 115 -6.34 -10.49 -6.82
N TYR A 116 -5.40 -9.55 -6.80
CA TYR A 116 -4.03 -9.70 -6.33
C TYR A 116 -3.52 -8.39 -5.72
N ILE A 117 -2.66 -8.46 -4.70
CA ILE A 117 -1.94 -7.31 -4.16
C ILE A 117 -0.59 -7.75 -3.58
N GLU A 118 0.40 -6.88 -3.67
CA GLU A 118 1.67 -6.99 -2.98
C GLU A 118 2.10 -5.64 -2.42
N VAL A 119 2.79 -5.70 -1.29
CA VAL A 119 3.39 -4.55 -0.61
C VAL A 119 4.85 -4.90 -0.33
N TRP A 120 5.75 -4.06 -0.81
CA TRP A 120 7.18 -4.19 -0.61
C TRP A 120 7.70 -2.91 0.04
N GLY A 121 8.16 -3.02 1.28
CA GLY A 121 8.83 -1.92 1.96
C GLY A 121 10.33 -2.07 1.82
N LYS A 122 11.03 -0.97 1.49
CA LYS A 122 12.49 -0.88 1.55
C LYS A 122 12.88 0.21 2.53
N PHE A 123 13.34 -0.19 3.72
CA PHE A 123 13.58 0.73 4.83
C PHE A 123 15.03 1.21 4.87
N THR A 124 15.25 2.44 5.31
CA THR A 124 16.59 2.97 5.55
C THR A 124 17.27 2.22 6.70
N PRO A 125 18.59 2.02 6.66
CA PRO A 125 19.28 1.18 7.63
C PRO A 125 19.28 1.77 9.05
N ARG A 126 19.18 0.88 10.05
CA ARG A 126 19.47 1.14 11.46
C ARG A 126 20.57 0.22 11.96
N GLY A 127 21.54 0.78 12.69
CA GLY A 127 22.70 0.00 13.14
C GLY A 127 23.49 -0.63 11.98
N GLY A 128 23.40 -0.04 10.78
CA GLY A 128 24.05 -0.55 9.57
C GLY A 128 23.27 -1.61 8.79
N ILE A 129 22.06 -1.98 9.23
CA ILE A 129 21.22 -3.03 8.61
C ILE A 129 19.89 -2.42 8.15
N SER A 130 19.52 -2.61 6.89
CA SER A 130 18.16 -2.34 6.37
C SER A 130 17.30 -3.60 6.43
N ILE A 131 15.98 -3.41 6.47
CA ILE A 131 15.00 -4.50 6.47
C ILE A 131 14.02 -4.21 5.35
N ASP A 132 13.87 -5.15 4.43
CA ASP A 132 13.04 -4.99 3.24
C ASP A 132 11.88 -6.01 3.23
N PRO A 133 10.84 -5.81 4.07
CA PRO A 133 9.73 -6.75 4.14
C PRO A 133 8.88 -6.74 2.87
N TYR A 134 8.55 -7.95 2.39
CA TYR A 134 7.63 -8.19 1.27
C TYR A 134 6.50 -9.10 1.72
N CYS A 135 5.26 -8.70 1.42
CA CYS A 135 4.10 -9.57 1.55
C CYS A 135 3.20 -9.45 0.32
N ASN A 136 2.49 -10.53 -0.01
CA ASN A 136 1.51 -10.52 -1.07
C ASN A 136 0.27 -11.33 -0.72
N TYR A 137 -0.76 -11.17 -1.53
CA TYR A 137 -2.04 -11.86 -1.43
C TYR A 137 -2.61 -12.07 -2.82
N GLY A 138 -3.17 -13.26 -3.03
CA GLY A 138 -3.99 -13.60 -4.18
C GLY A 138 -5.33 -14.15 -3.71
N LYS A 139 -6.41 -13.84 -4.42
CA LYS A 139 -7.75 -14.29 -4.06
C LYS A 139 -7.83 -15.82 -4.02
N ALA A 140 -8.18 -16.37 -2.86
CA ALA A 140 -8.20 -17.80 -2.60
C ALA A 140 -9.11 -18.57 -3.58
N GLY A 141 -8.67 -19.76 -4.01
CA GLY A 141 -9.39 -20.59 -4.97
C GLY A 141 -9.40 -20.04 -6.39
N THR A 142 -8.55 -19.05 -6.70
CA THR A 142 -8.41 -18.48 -8.05
C THR A 142 -6.97 -18.59 -8.56
N LYS A 143 -6.74 -18.34 -9.85
CA LYS A 143 -5.39 -18.25 -10.43
C LYS A 143 -4.47 -17.25 -9.71
N TRP A 144 -5.05 -16.27 -9.00
CA TRP A 144 -4.27 -15.25 -8.32
C TRP A 144 -3.58 -15.76 -7.06
N GLU A 145 -4.14 -16.78 -6.41
CA GLU A 145 -3.48 -17.49 -5.30
C GLU A 145 -2.18 -18.16 -5.79
N GLU A 146 -2.22 -18.82 -6.95
CA GLU A 146 -1.03 -19.38 -7.59
C GLU A 146 -0.04 -18.29 -8.00
N VAL A 147 -0.51 -17.17 -8.56
CA VAL A 147 0.35 -16.01 -8.88
C VAL A 147 1.04 -15.48 -7.62
N ALA A 148 0.33 -15.37 -6.50
CA ALA A 148 0.91 -14.93 -5.24
C ALA A 148 1.99 -15.88 -4.74
N TRP A 149 1.73 -17.19 -4.78
CA TRP A 149 2.73 -18.21 -4.44
C TRP A 149 3.98 -18.13 -5.34
N ASN A 150 3.77 -18.04 -6.66
CA ASN A 150 4.85 -17.95 -7.63
C ASN A 150 5.68 -16.68 -7.44
N ARG A 151 5.05 -15.53 -7.18
CA ARG A 151 5.76 -14.27 -6.94
C ARG A 151 6.51 -14.26 -5.62
N LEU A 152 5.97 -14.90 -4.58
CA LEU A 152 6.64 -15.03 -3.29
C LEU A 152 7.87 -15.94 -3.37
N THR A 153 7.75 -17.12 -3.99
CA THR A 153 8.85 -18.09 -4.10
C THR A 153 9.97 -17.65 -5.05
N ASN A 154 9.67 -16.75 -5.99
CA ASN A 154 10.64 -16.13 -6.89
C ASN A 154 10.95 -14.68 -6.50
N HIS A 155 10.56 -14.24 -5.31
CA HIS A 155 10.83 -12.89 -4.84
C HIS A 155 12.33 -12.70 -4.64
N ASP A 156 12.84 -11.57 -5.12
CA ASP A 156 14.21 -11.10 -4.87
C ASP A 156 15.33 -12.12 -5.17
N LEU A 157 15.14 -12.98 -6.18
CA LEU A 157 16.17 -13.92 -6.64
C LEU A 157 17.47 -13.23 -7.11
N TYR A 158 17.35 -11.95 -7.47
CA TYR A 158 18.46 -11.09 -7.91
C TYR A 158 18.44 -9.81 -7.06
N PRO A 159 18.92 -9.89 -5.81
CA PRO A 159 18.86 -8.75 -4.89
C PRO A 159 19.68 -7.59 -5.43
N GLU A 160 19.21 -6.37 -5.15
CA GLU A 160 19.94 -5.17 -5.50
C GLU A 160 21.18 -4.99 -4.63
N LYS A 161 22.14 -4.19 -5.11
CA LYS A 161 23.30 -3.82 -4.29
C LYS A 161 22.86 -2.82 -3.22
N VAL A 162 23.10 -3.16 -1.95
CA VAL A 162 22.92 -2.25 -0.81
C VAL A 162 24.29 -1.94 -0.19
N ASP A 163 24.76 -0.71 -0.32
CA ASP A 163 26.02 -0.24 0.28
C ASP A 163 25.83 0.92 1.28
N ASN A 164 24.57 1.20 1.65
CA ASN A 164 24.15 2.26 2.56
C ASN A 164 24.60 3.66 2.14
N ARG A 165 24.72 3.91 0.82
CA ARG A 165 25.13 5.20 0.23
C ARG A 165 24.34 5.56 -1.03
#